data_AF-A0A4Q3JW52-F1
#
_entry.id   AF-A0A4Q3JW52-F1
#
_cell.length_a   1.000
_cell.length_b   1.000
_cell.length_c   1.000
_cell.angle_alpha   90.00
_cell.angle_beta   90.00
_cell.angle_gamma   90.00
#
_symmetry.space_group_name_H-M   'P 1'
#
loop_
_entity.id
_entity.type
_entity.pdbx_description
1 polymer ?
#
loop_
_entity_poly.entity_id
_entity_poly.type
_entity_poly.pdbx_seq_one_letter_code
_entity_poly.pdbx_strand_id
1 'polypeptide(L)'
;RLESARGAIFLANIDDDLKACKKTGSDVDLALCNDAADEVTNGADDLLDLARLRTMPWADAPDGTTGTVVSDAPAGLVRLFKSDGQGGFTVLRDTDTLSTAELRAGVELAIEGTDILRDDTKWDGYVNLTFTVKDAAQASVEGASPDVVRLRLAPVLTHHHLQKAETVFVASITGDSGSTAMRSDLKKAATKAGLANPVVELKSSQVYNDQWTQDYFEPGYMTMPVAGGGHHLVRVAYRSANVFSPKNTKSPLRTAGKVVFNTLRGKDVAAVQQFTAQRTSSESNMDSLNSFGNTETIPPYTLGDKSYPLGRVFRGSVKSFYPDKTFSRMMESQRVQPPVYVDTSWLLVGHVDETVSFIKADTPRGWALVVNDAALAKKMLEEQMDKGNGETQLFVGRKWYDYDSNEEVDAAITIKDVLLDKDVMAKSAESVAEVDNQLDILIKETGVTEDEIIRLPYLHESASGYSLAYQPGTVNGIYLSDTVFGAPKPHGPVVDGIDIFEQQMRDAFAKVGITVEFIEDWDLYHRLSGEVHCGTNTYRTVPDTEKWWESGY
;
A
#
# COMPACT_ATOMS: atom_id res chain seq x y z
N ARG A 1 -17.79 -32.92 -10.12
CA ARG A 1 -17.83 -32.57 -8.67
C ARG A 1 -16.63 -31.69 -8.39
N LEU A 2 -16.82 -30.38 -8.34
CA LEU A 2 -15.81 -29.46 -7.83
C LEU A 2 -15.81 -29.61 -6.30
N GLU A 3 -14.67 -30.03 -5.75
CA GLU A 3 -14.43 -30.01 -4.31
C GLU A 3 -14.46 -28.55 -3.84
N SER A 4 -15.03 -28.29 -2.66
CA SER A 4 -15.13 -26.96 -2.03
C SER A 4 -13.77 -26.27 -1.74
N ALA A 5 -12.66 -26.90 -2.12
CA ALA A 5 -11.28 -26.41 -2.01
C ALA A 5 -10.66 -25.99 -3.36
N ARG A 6 -11.43 -25.98 -4.46
CA ARG A 6 -10.95 -25.63 -5.81
C ARG A 6 -11.96 -24.73 -6.53
N GLY A 7 -11.55 -23.52 -6.88
CA GLY A 7 -12.30 -22.57 -7.70
C GLY A 7 -11.35 -21.84 -8.67
N ALA A 8 -11.88 -21.32 -9.77
CA ALA A 8 -11.08 -20.50 -10.68
C ALA A 8 -10.99 -19.05 -10.16
N ILE A 9 -10.00 -18.32 -10.66
CA ILE A 9 -9.72 -16.93 -10.26
C ILE A 9 -9.78 -16.08 -11.51
N PHE A 10 -10.27 -14.86 -11.37
CA PHE A 10 -10.25 -13.85 -12.42
C PHE A 10 -9.86 -12.49 -11.83
N LEU A 11 -9.30 -11.63 -12.67
CA LEU A 11 -8.83 -10.30 -12.28
C LEU A 11 -9.91 -9.23 -12.54
N ALA A 12 -9.79 -8.09 -11.85
CA ALA A 12 -10.50 -6.88 -12.25
C ALA A 12 -9.70 -6.22 -13.37
N ASN A 13 -10.17 -6.27 -14.62
CA ASN A 13 -9.44 -5.79 -15.79
C ASN A 13 -9.46 -4.24 -15.87
N ILE A 14 -8.81 -3.59 -14.90
CA ILE A 14 -8.92 -2.15 -14.63
C ILE A 14 -7.61 -1.38 -14.83
N ASP A 15 -6.66 -1.95 -15.56
CA ASP A 15 -5.49 -1.25 -16.06
C ASP A 15 -5.79 -0.57 -17.41
N ASP A 16 -4.75 -0.25 -18.19
CA ASP A 16 -4.86 0.52 -19.43
C ASP A 16 -3.74 0.11 -20.40
N ASP A 17 -3.85 -1.09 -20.94
CA ASP A 17 -2.84 -1.75 -21.76
C ASP A 17 -2.45 -0.94 -22.99
N LEU A 18 -3.45 -0.40 -23.68
CA LEU A 18 -3.24 0.44 -24.87
C LEU A 18 -2.85 1.88 -24.54
N LYS A 19 -2.84 2.26 -23.25
CA LYS A 19 -2.62 3.64 -22.79
C LYS A 19 -3.61 4.61 -23.44
N ALA A 20 -4.85 4.15 -23.63
CA ALA A 20 -5.93 4.88 -24.26
C ALA A 20 -6.54 5.93 -23.32
N CYS A 21 -6.39 5.74 -22.00
CA CYS A 21 -6.96 6.67 -21.04
C CYS A 21 -6.26 8.03 -21.04
N LYS A 22 -7.07 9.07 -20.88
CA LYS A 22 -6.57 10.45 -20.79
C LYS A 22 -5.76 10.64 -19.51
N LYS A 23 -4.62 11.33 -19.63
CA LYS A 23 -3.75 11.73 -18.51
C LYS A 23 -4.15 13.02 -17.81
N THR A 24 -5.23 13.66 -18.27
CA THR A 24 -5.73 14.93 -17.74
C THR A 24 -7.25 14.83 -17.60
N GLY A 25 -7.77 15.28 -16.47
CA GLY A 25 -9.19 15.24 -16.20
C GLY A 25 -9.50 15.61 -14.75
N SER A 26 -10.78 15.57 -14.42
CA SER A 26 -11.24 15.70 -13.05
C SER A 26 -11.00 14.39 -12.28
N ASP A 27 -11.09 14.42 -10.94
CA ASP A 27 -10.92 13.22 -10.12
C ASP A 27 -11.96 12.16 -10.47
N VAL A 28 -13.19 12.57 -10.78
CA VAL A 28 -14.27 11.64 -11.16
C VAL A 28 -14.08 11.10 -12.58
N ASP A 29 -13.65 11.93 -13.53
CA ASP A 29 -13.51 11.51 -14.94
C ASP A 29 -12.32 10.56 -15.14
N LEU A 30 -11.20 10.80 -14.45
CA LEU A 30 -9.98 9.98 -14.60
C LEU A 30 -10.20 8.53 -14.13
N ALA A 31 -11.02 8.34 -13.08
CA ALA A 31 -11.29 7.04 -12.48
C ALA A 31 -12.27 6.16 -13.29
N LEU A 32 -12.97 6.72 -14.29
CA LEU A 32 -13.94 5.98 -15.11
C LEU A 32 -13.29 5.26 -16.31
N CYS A 33 -12.00 5.45 -16.56
CA CYS A 33 -11.32 4.90 -17.71
C CYS A 33 -10.36 3.77 -17.31
N ASN A 34 -10.52 2.63 -17.96
CA ASN A 34 -9.71 1.41 -17.91
C ASN A 34 -10.15 0.47 -19.04
N ASP A 35 -9.49 -0.67 -19.20
CA ASP A 35 -9.83 -1.64 -20.25
C ASP A 35 -11.25 -2.23 -20.10
N ALA A 36 -11.71 -2.54 -18.89
CA ALA A 36 -13.08 -3.00 -18.66
C ALA A 36 -14.17 -1.92 -18.81
N ALA A 37 -13.82 -0.66 -19.16
CA ALA A 37 -14.78 0.44 -19.29
C ALA A 37 -15.68 0.32 -20.53
N ASP A 38 -15.33 -0.53 -21.50
CA ASP A 38 -16.16 -0.84 -22.66
C ASP A 38 -16.34 -2.36 -22.86
N GLU A 39 -16.76 -2.79 -24.05
CA GLU A 39 -17.09 -4.18 -24.37
C GLU A 39 -16.07 -4.83 -25.34
N VAL A 40 -14.93 -4.18 -25.56
CA VAL A 40 -13.92 -4.56 -26.54
C VAL A 40 -12.73 -5.19 -25.82
N THR A 41 -12.23 -6.31 -26.36
CA THR A 41 -10.93 -6.84 -25.93
C THR A 41 -9.82 -6.13 -26.69
N ASN A 42 -9.00 -5.36 -25.98
CA ASN A 42 -8.09 -4.33 -26.49
C ASN A 42 -6.72 -4.87 -26.92
N GLY A 43 -6.68 -6.09 -27.47
CA GLY A 43 -5.49 -6.70 -28.03
C GLY A 43 -4.92 -7.83 -27.16
N ALA A 44 -3.71 -8.28 -27.51
CA ALA A 44 -3.13 -9.49 -26.91
C ALA A 44 -2.74 -9.33 -25.43
N ASP A 45 -2.45 -8.09 -25.02
CA ASP A 45 -2.09 -7.77 -23.64
C ASP A 45 -3.32 -7.84 -22.73
N ASP A 46 -4.41 -7.15 -23.11
CA ASP A 46 -5.69 -7.17 -22.39
C ASP A 46 -6.24 -8.60 -22.24
N LEU A 47 -6.05 -9.42 -23.27
CA LEU A 47 -6.38 -10.84 -23.25
C LEU A 47 -5.61 -11.64 -22.17
N LEU A 48 -4.52 -11.15 -21.59
CA LEU A 48 -3.82 -11.80 -20.48
C LEU A 48 -4.52 -11.58 -19.13
N ASP A 49 -5.30 -10.51 -18.99
CA ASP A 49 -6.06 -10.17 -17.77
C ASP A 49 -7.35 -10.98 -17.63
N LEU A 50 -7.85 -11.52 -18.73
CA LEU A 50 -9.07 -12.32 -18.76
C LEU A 50 -8.81 -13.78 -18.33
N ALA A 51 -9.60 -14.27 -17.38
CA ALA A 51 -9.56 -15.69 -17.01
C ALA A 51 -10.24 -16.54 -18.09
N ARG A 52 -9.55 -17.60 -18.54
CA ARG A 52 -10.02 -18.48 -19.61
C ARG A 52 -10.86 -19.63 -19.08
N LEU A 53 -11.96 -19.89 -19.77
CA LEU A 53 -12.94 -20.93 -19.48
C LEU A 53 -13.23 -21.71 -20.77
N ARG A 54 -13.63 -22.98 -20.65
CA ARG A 54 -14.01 -23.78 -21.82
C ARG A 54 -15.19 -24.68 -21.52
N THR A 55 -16.09 -24.81 -22.47
CA THR A 55 -17.08 -25.89 -22.45
C THR A 55 -16.46 -27.17 -23.00
N MET A 56 -16.85 -28.32 -22.43
CA MET A 56 -16.41 -29.62 -22.96
C MET A 56 -17.10 -29.90 -24.30
N PRO A 57 -16.36 -30.34 -25.34
CA PRO A 57 -16.97 -30.71 -26.62
C PRO A 57 -17.97 -31.86 -26.45
N TRP A 58 -19.17 -31.71 -27.02
CA TRP A 58 -20.19 -32.76 -27.08
C TRP A 58 -20.47 -33.16 -28.52
N ALA A 59 -19.58 -33.96 -29.12
CA ALA A 59 -19.61 -34.30 -30.55
C ALA A 59 -20.95 -34.89 -31.04
N ASP A 60 -21.66 -35.62 -30.17
CA ASP A 60 -22.95 -36.25 -30.46
C ASP A 60 -24.18 -35.38 -30.10
N ALA A 61 -24.00 -34.08 -29.82
CA ALA A 61 -25.11 -33.19 -29.51
C ALA A 61 -26.18 -33.25 -30.62
N PRO A 62 -27.45 -33.56 -30.31
CA PRO A 62 -28.52 -33.62 -31.30
C PRO A 62 -28.73 -32.29 -32.05
N ASP A 63 -29.19 -32.37 -33.29
CA ASP A 63 -29.51 -31.18 -34.08
C ASP A 63 -30.56 -30.32 -33.39
N GLY A 64 -30.33 -29.00 -33.39
CA GLY A 64 -31.20 -28.02 -32.75
C GLY A 64 -30.97 -27.84 -31.25
N THR A 65 -29.99 -28.53 -30.65
CA THR A 65 -29.56 -28.23 -29.28
C THR A 65 -28.91 -26.85 -29.18
N THR A 66 -29.18 -26.15 -28.08
CA THR A 66 -28.58 -24.85 -27.77
C THR A 66 -28.03 -24.82 -26.34
N GLY A 67 -26.94 -24.11 -26.14
CA GLY A 67 -26.34 -23.87 -24.83
C GLY A 67 -26.51 -22.43 -24.37
N THR A 68 -26.55 -22.19 -23.06
CA THR A 68 -26.51 -20.86 -22.45
C THR A 68 -25.53 -20.85 -21.30
N VAL A 69 -24.77 -19.78 -21.15
CA VAL A 69 -23.89 -19.53 -19.99
C VAL A 69 -24.42 -18.30 -19.29
N VAL A 70 -24.74 -18.43 -18.01
CA VAL A 70 -25.32 -17.35 -17.21
C VAL A 70 -24.49 -17.11 -15.96
N SER A 71 -24.19 -15.85 -15.68
CA SER A 71 -23.54 -15.41 -14.45
C SER A 71 -24.57 -15.05 -13.38
N ASP A 72 -24.32 -15.42 -12.12
CA ASP A 72 -25.10 -14.95 -10.98
C ASP A 72 -24.56 -13.66 -10.33
N ALA A 73 -23.46 -13.12 -10.86
CA ALA A 73 -22.87 -11.89 -10.37
C ALA A 73 -23.86 -10.71 -10.51
N PRO A 74 -23.83 -9.73 -9.59
CA PRO A 74 -24.58 -8.50 -9.76
C PRO A 74 -24.26 -7.81 -11.09
N ALA A 75 -25.28 -7.19 -11.68
CA ALA A 75 -25.19 -6.58 -13.00
C ALA A 75 -24.03 -5.57 -13.08
N GLY A 76 -23.19 -5.75 -14.10
CA GLY A 76 -22.09 -4.85 -14.41
C GLY A 76 -20.81 -5.07 -13.58
N LEU A 77 -20.73 -6.08 -12.72
CA LEU A 77 -19.50 -6.41 -11.96
C LEU A 77 -18.57 -7.38 -12.69
N VAL A 78 -19.10 -8.15 -13.64
CA VAL A 78 -18.33 -9.05 -14.50
C VAL A 78 -18.81 -8.97 -15.93
N ARG A 79 -17.92 -9.31 -16.86
CA ARG A 79 -18.22 -9.43 -18.28
C ARG A 79 -17.73 -10.78 -18.80
N LEU A 80 -18.60 -11.45 -19.56
CA LEU A 80 -18.29 -12.70 -20.23
C LEU A 80 -18.05 -12.44 -21.71
N PHE A 81 -17.11 -13.18 -22.28
CA PHE A 81 -16.82 -13.16 -23.69
C PHE A 81 -16.77 -14.58 -24.26
N LYS A 82 -17.09 -14.68 -25.55
CA LYS A 82 -16.96 -15.89 -26.36
C LYS A 82 -15.90 -15.67 -27.43
N SER A 83 -15.02 -16.65 -27.61
CA SER A 83 -14.05 -16.62 -28.70
C SER A 83 -14.73 -16.67 -30.07
N ASP A 84 -14.21 -15.92 -31.03
CA ASP A 84 -14.60 -16.00 -32.44
C ASP A 84 -13.88 -17.11 -33.23
N GLY A 85 -12.95 -17.83 -32.58
CA GLY A 85 -12.12 -18.88 -33.19
C GLY A 85 -10.95 -18.36 -34.06
N GLN A 86 -10.78 -17.05 -34.16
CA GLN A 86 -9.73 -16.37 -34.95
C GLN A 86 -8.76 -15.58 -34.05
N GLY A 87 -8.89 -15.72 -32.74
CA GLY A 87 -8.08 -15.04 -31.72
C GLY A 87 -8.76 -13.83 -31.09
N GLY A 88 -9.98 -13.47 -31.53
CA GLY A 88 -10.78 -12.41 -30.94
C GLY A 88 -11.85 -12.95 -29.98
N PHE A 89 -12.46 -12.02 -29.24
CA PHE A 89 -13.50 -12.27 -28.27
C PHE A 89 -14.65 -11.27 -28.45
N THR A 90 -15.87 -11.77 -28.41
CA THR A 90 -17.11 -10.96 -28.45
C THR A 90 -17.87 -11.14 -27.16
N VAL A 91 -18.48 -10.07 -26.64
CA VAL A 91 -19.31 -10.16 -25.41
C VAL A 91 -20.38 -11.23 -25.56
N LEU A 92 -20.49 -12.06 -24.53
CA LEU A 92 -21.51 -13.08 -24.37
C LEU A 92 -22.53 -12.60 -23.33
N ARG A 93 -23.75 -12.34 -23.78
CA ARG A 93 -24.88 -11.96 -22.91
C ARG A 93 -25.58 -13.21 -22.37
N ASP A 94 -26.26 -13.09 -21.24
CA ASP A 94 -27.08 -14.18 -20.68
C ASP A 94 -28.23 -14.62 -21.60
N THR A 95 -28.60 -13.78 -22.58
CA THR A 95 -29.61 -14.08 -23.61
C THR A 95 -29.04 -14.78 -24.84
N ASP A 96 -27.72 -14.81 -24.99
CA ASP A 96 -27.07 -15.40 -26.16
C ASP A 96 -27.06 -16.92 -26.04
N THR A 97 -27.10 -17.58 -27.20
CA THR A 97 -27.08 -19.04 -27.26
C THR A 97 -25.84 -19.53 -28.00
N LEU A 98 -25.27 -20.62 -27.49
CA LEU A 98 -24.29 -21.44 -28.19
C LEU A 98 -25.04 -22.40 -29.09
N SER A 99 -24.68 -22.42 -30.37
CA SER A 99 -25.27 -23.28 -31.39
C SER A 99 -24.88 -24.75 -31.19
N THR A 100 -25.62 -25.67 -31.83
CA THR A 100 -25.26 -27.11 -31.84
C THR A 100 -23.83 -27.33 -32.33
N ALA A 101 -23.37 -26.58 -33.34
CA ALA A 101 -22.00 -26.73 -33.87
C ALA A 101 -20.94 -26.33 -32.83
N GLU A 102 -21.19 -25.23 -32.11
CA GLU A 102 -20.34 -24.77 -31.01
C GLU A 102 -20.35 -25.77 -29.83
N LEU A 103 -21.51 -26.33 -29.49
CA LEU A 103 -21.60 -27.39 -28.48
C LEU A 103 -20.80 -28.63 -28.88
N ARG A 104 -20.86 -29.04 -30.15
CA ARG A 104 -20.08 -30.17 -30.68
C ARG A 104 -18.58 -29.93 -30.63
N ALA A 105 -18.15 -28.71 -30.94
CA ALA A 105 -16.74 -28.33 -30.96
C ALA A 105 -16.16 -28.03 -29.57
N GLY A 106 -17.00 -27.61 -28.62
CA GLY A 106 -16.57 -26.90 -27.42
C GLY A 106 -16.31 -25.42 -27.73
N VAL A 107 -16.45 -24.57 -26.71
CA VAL A 107 -16.36 -23.12 -26.85
C VAL A 107 -15.35 -22.59 -25.84
N GLU A 108 -14.45 -21.74 -26.33
CA GLU A 108 -13.59 -20.94 -25.46
C GLU A 108 -14.30 -19.66 -25.03
N LEU A 109 -14.27 -19.43 -23.73
CA LEU A 109 -14.88 -18.32 -23.05
C LEU A 109 -13.82 -17.57 -22.24
N ALA A 110 -14.13 -16.33 -21.91
CA ALA A 110 -13.29 -15.49 -21.07
C ALA A 110 -14.14 -14.67 -20.11
N ILE A 111 -13.61 -14.38 -18.93
CA ILE A 111 -14.26 -13.55 -17.91
C ILE A 111 -13.30 -12.52 -17.34
N GLU A 112 -13.81 -11.32 -17.10
CA GLU A 112 -13.14 -10.26 -16.34
C GLU A 112 -14.08 -9.69 -15.28
N GLY A 113 -13.50 -9.15 -14.21
CA GLY A 113 -14.17 -8.21 -13.31
C GLY A 113 -14.05 -6.81 -13.87
N THR A 114 -15.11 -6.01 -13.75
CA THR A 114 -15.12 -4.62 -14.24
C THR A 114 -14.62 -3.60 -13.22
N ASP A 115 -14.46 -4.04 -11.98
CA ASP A 115 -13.97 -3.26 -10.85
C ASP A 115 -13.45 -4.23 -9.77
N ILE A 116 -12.70 -3.71 -8.82
CA ILE A 116 -12.30 -4.47 -7.63
C ILE A 116 -13.48 -4.66 -6.68
N LEU A 117 -13.33 -5.54 -5.71
CA LEU A 117 -14.32 -5.71 -4.65
C LEU A 117 -14.35 -4.46 -3.73
N ARG A 118 -15.38 -3.62 -3.83
CA ARG A 118 -15.48 -2.39 -2.99
C ARG A 118 -16.21 -2.54 -1.67
N ASP A 119 -17.14 -3.48 -1.58
CA ASP A 119 -18.03 -3.62 -0.43
C ASP A 119 -18.57 -5.06 -0.37
N ASP A 120 -17.97 -5.85 0.52
CA ASP A 120 -18.28 -7.26 0.68
C ASP A 120 -19.68 -7.54 1.26
N THR A 121 -20.41 -6.50 1.68
CA THR A 121 -21.81 -6.59 2.07
C THR A 121 -22.76 -6.54 0.86
N LYS A 122 -22.29 -6.08 -0.31
CA LYS A 122 -23.07 -6.01 -1.56
C LYS A 122 -22.79 -7.19 -2.47
N TRP A 123 -21.54 -7.64 -2.50
CA TRP A 123 -21.10 -8.79 -3.29
C TRP A 123 -19.86 -9.38 -2.63
N ASP A 124 -19.77 -10.69 -2.48
CA ASP A 124 -18.66 -11.35 -1.77
C ASP A 124 -17.45 -11.65 -2.67
N GLY A 125 -17.47 -11.18 -3.92
CA GLY A 125 -16.42 -11.42 -4.91
C GLY A 125 -16.51 -12.78 -5.60
N TYR A 126 -17.53 -13.60 -5.30
CA TYR A 126 -17.72 -14.88 -5.97
C TYR A 126 -18.75 -14.81 -7.11
N VAL A 127 -18.49 -15.60 -8.15
CA VAL A 127 -19.40 -15.78 -9.28
C VAL A 127 -19.59 -17.26 -9.56
N ASN A 128 -20.84 -17.69 -9.70
CA ASN A 128 -21.17 -18.97 -10.30
C ASN A 128 -21.56 -18.75 -11.76
N LEU A 129 -20.84 -19.41 -12.67
CA LEU A 129 -21.23 -19.50 -14.06
C LEU A 129 -21.97 -20.81 -14.27
N THR A 130 -23.24 -20.71 -14.68
CA THR A 130 -24.10 -21.86 -14.93
C THR A 130 -24.20 -22.10 -16.43
N PHE A 131 -23.71 -23.24 -16.89
CA PHE A 131 -23.87 -23.71 -18.25
C PHE A 131 -25.06 -24.67 -18.35
N THR A 132 -26.02 -24.35 -19.20
CA THR A 132 -27.23 -25.16 -19.42
C THR A 132 -27.38 -25.49 -20.90
N VAL A 133 -27.86 -26.70 -21.20
CA VAL A 133 -28.14 -27.14 -22.57
C VAL A 133 -29.61 -27.54 -22.71
N LYS A 134 -30.24 -27.09 -23.80
CA LYS A 134 -31.63 -27.37 -24.15
C LYS A 134 -31.71 -28.06 -25.52
N ASP A 135 -32.75 -28.87 -25.71
CA ASP A 135 -33.04 -29.49 -27.00
C ASP A 135 -33.75 -28.54 -27.98
N ALA A 136 -34.05 -29.04 -29.18
CA ALA A 136 -34.75 -28.29 -30.22
C ALA A 136 -36.16 -27.82 -29.80
N ALA A 137 -36.78 -28.50 -28.83
CA ALA A 137 -38.07 -28.13 -28.26
C ALA A 137 -37.95 -27.18 -27.05
N GLN A 138 -36.73 -26.71 -26.74
CA GLN A 138 -36.40 -25.89 -25.56
C GLN A 138 -36.64 -26.59 -24.22
N ALA A 139 -36.72 -27.92 -24.22
CA ALA A 139 -36.74 -28.73 -23.01
C ALA A 139 -35.32 -29.02 -22.55
N SER A 140 -35.17 -29.32 -21.25
CA SER A 140 -33.90 -29.85 -20.73
C SER A 140 -33.57 -31.17 -21.44
N VAL A 141 -32.35 -31.30 -21.93
CA VAL A 141 -31.89 -32.54 -22.56
C VAL A 141 -31.87 -33.65 -21.51
N GLU A 142 -32.43 -34.82 -21.83
CA GLU A 142 -32.44 -35.98 -20.94
C GLU A 142 -31.00 -36.38 -20.56
N GLY A 143 -30.72 -36.44 -19.25
CA GLY A 143 -29.39 -36.73 -18.72
C GLY A 143 -28.42 -35.54 -18.65
N ALA A 144 -28.76 -34.38 -19.21
CA ALA A 144 -27.98 -33.15 -19.07
C ALA A 144 -28.42 -32.38 -17.82
N SER A 145 -27.52 -32.26 -16.83
CA SER A 145 -27.70 -31.34 -15.70
C SER A 145 -26.93 -30.04 -15.97
N PRO A 146 -27.39 -28.89 -15.45
CA PRO A 146 -26.59 -27.67 -15.48
C PRO A 146 -25.23 -27.92 -14.84
N ASP A 147 -24.17 -27.48 -15.52
CA ASP A 147 -22.82 -27.48 -14.96
C ASP A 147 -22.53 -26.10 -14.37
N VAL A 148 -21.89 -26.07 -13.21
CA VAL A 148 -21.63 -24.83 -12.47
C VAL A 148 -20.17 -24.78 -12.09
N VAL A 149 -19.49 -23.72 -12.54
CA VAL A 149 -18.14 -23.40 -12.09
C VAL A 149 -18.20 -22.16 -11.21
N ARG A 150 -17.53 -22.22 -10.05
CA ARG A 150 -17.40 -21.07 -9.15
C ARG A 150 -16.05 -20.42 -9.35
N LEU A 151 -16.05 -19.10 -9.51
CA LEU A 151 -14.87 -18.27 -9.60
C LEU A 151 -14.83 -17.24 -8.49
N ARG A 152 -13.64 -16.73 -8.19
CA ARG A 152 -13.41 -15.63 -7.27
C ARG A 152 -12.63 -14.50 -7.94
N LEU A 153 -13.12 -13.28 -7.77
CA LEU A 153 -12.40 -12.07 -8.12
C LEU A 153 -11.14 -11.97 -7.25
N ALA A 154 -9.99 -11.73 -7.87
CA ALA A 154 -8.75 -11.52 -7.15
C ALA A 154 -8.87 -10.30 -6.21
N PRO A 155 -8.54 -10.45 -4.92
CA PRO A 155 -8.46 -9.32 -4.01
C PRO A 155 -7.27 -8.45 -4.40
N VAL A 156 -7.31 -7.19 -3.98
CA VAL A 156 -6.15 -6.30 -4.02
C VAL A 156 -5.40 -6.40 -2.69
N LEU A 157 -4.11 -6.70 -2.74
CA LEU A 157 -3.24 -6.78 -1.58
C LEU A 157 -2.30 -5.58 -1.54
N THR A 158 -1.94 -5.12 -0.34
CA THR A 158 -0.84 -4.16 -0.13
C THR A 158 0.48 -4.88 0.05
N HIS A 159 1.56 -4.18 -0.25
CA HIS A 159 2.91 -4.70 -0.10
C HIS A 159 3.40 -4.59 1.36
N HIS A 160 4.28 -5.51 1.77
CA HIS A 160 5.00 -5.43 3.05
C HIS A 160 6.50 -5.22 2.83
N HIS A 161 7.21 -4.69 3.83
CA HIS A 161 8.61 -4.29 3.67
C HIS A 161 9.57 -5.41 3.28
N LEU A 162 9.32 -6.65 3.71
CA LEU A 162 10.21 -7.78 3.34
C LEU A 162 10.14 -8.19 1.86
N GLN A 163 9.13 -7.73 1.12
CA GLN A 163 9.14 -7.89 -0.33
C GLN A 163 10.24 -7.02 -0.93
N LYS A 164 10.97 -7.59 -1.89
CA LYS A 164 12.10 -6.91 -2.53
C LYS A 164 11.64 -5.62 -3.20
N ALA A 165 12.23 -4.48 -2.84
CA ALA A 165 11.98 -3.23 -3.53
C ALA A 165 12.51 -3.30 -4.97
N GLU A 166 11.71 -2.83 -5.91
CA GLU A 166 12.04 -2.73 -7.33
C GLU A 166 12.27 -1.29 -7.76
N THR A 167 11.39 -0.40 -7.31
CA THR A 167 11.39 1.02 -7.67
C THR A 167 11.08 1.84 -6.43
N VAL A 168 11.91 2.86 -6.16
CA VAL A 168 11.62 3.88 -5.16
C VAL A 168 11.10 5.12 -5.86
N PHE A 169 10.02 5.71 -5.37
CA PHE A 169 9.46 6.96 -5.84
C PHE A 169 9.81 8.09 -4.88
N VAL A 170 10.08 9.27 -5.43
CA VAL A 170 10.31 10.48 -4.66
C VAL A 170 9.90 11.71 -5.47
N ALA A 171 9.25 12.67 -4.83
CA ALA A 171 8.93 13.94 -5.48
C ALA A 171 10.20 14.74 -5.80
N SER A 172 10.27 15.30 -7.01
CA SER A 172 11.32 16.25 -7.40
C SER A 172 10.76 17.67 -7.37
N ILE A 173 11.13 18.42 -6.33
CA ILE A 173 10.75 19.83 -6.16
C ILE A 173 11.81 20.71 -6.80
N THR A 174 11.43 21.42 -7.87
CA THR A 174 12.38 22.18 -8.68
C THR A 174 12.90 23.40 -7.92
N GLY A 175 14.23 23.51 -7.78
CA GLY A 175 14.88 24.65 -7.14
C GLY A 175 15.04 24.53 -5.62
N ASP A 176 14.56 23.44 -5.01
CA ASP A 176 14.62 23.23 -3.56
C ASP A 176 15.88 22.43 -3.16
N SER A 177 16.65 22.96 -2.20
CA SER A 177 17.88 22.31 -1.73
C SER A 177 17.61 21.05 -0.92
N GLY A 178 16.57 21.03 -0.08
CA GLY A 178 16.16 19.85 0.69
C GLY A 178 15.74 18.70 -0.21
N SER A 179 14.93 18.95 -1.25
CA SER A 179 14.58 17.95 -2.27
C SER A 179 15.83 17.41 -2.97
N THR A 180 16.80 18.28 -3.25
CA THR A 180 18.04 17.87 -3.92
C THR A 180 18.92 17.01 -3.01
N ALA A 181 19.03 17.34 -1.73
CA ALA A 181 19.78 16.55 -0.75
C ALA A 181 19.15 15.17 -0.54
N MET A 182 17.86 15.12 -0.21
CA MET A 182 17.07 13.90 -0.04
C MET A 182 17.22 12.95 -1.22
N ARG A 183 16.96 13.42 -2.45
CA ARG A 183 17.06 12.60 -3.66
C ARG A 183 18.48 12.11 -3.93
N SER A 184 19.49 12.92 -3.62
CA SER A 184 20.90 12.55 -3.81
C SER A 184 21.28 11.39 -2.90
N ASP A 185 20.98 11.48 -1.61
CA ASP A 185 21.34 10.44 -0.65
C ASP A 185 20.46 9.19 -0.81
N LEU A 186 19.18 9.34 -1.13
CA LEU A 186 18.30 8.23 -1.48
C LEU A 186 18.83 7.42 -2.66
N LYS A 187 19.33 8.10 -3.71
CA LYS A 187 19.96 7.42 -4.86
C LYS A 187 21.20 6.62 -4.47
N LYS A 188 22.03 7.15 -3.55
CA LYS A 188 23.20 6.42 -3.03
C LYS A 188 22.76 5.19 -2.24
N ALA A 189 21.79 5.35 -1.34
CA ALA A 189 21.26 4.26 -0.53
C ALA A 189 20.64 3.15 -1.40
N ALA A 190 19.81 3.52 -2.38
CA ALA A 190 19.21 2.57 -3.32
C ALA A 190 20.25 1.88 -4.22
N THR A 191 21.32 2.58 -4.61
CA THR A 191 22.46 1.98 -5.33
C THR A 191 23.19 0.96 -4.46
N LYS A 192 23.44 1.28 -3.19
CA LYS A 192 24.06 0.37 -2.23
C LYS A 192 23.20 -0.87 -1.97
N ALA A 193 21.89 -0.70 -1.96
CA ALA A 193 20.91 -1.78 -1.84
C ALA A 193 20.80 -2.66 -3.10
N GLY A 194 21.51 -2.32 -4.19
CA GLY A 194 21.54 -3.12 -5.41
C GLY A 194 20.26 -3.02 -6.26
N LEU A 195 19.49 -1.94 -6.14
CA LEU A 195 18.31 -1.72 -6.98
C LEU A 195 18.74 -1.37 -8.41
N ALA A 196 18.20 -2.09 -9.40
CA ALA A 196 18.55 -1.93 -10.81
C ALA A 196 18.07 -0.58 -11.41
N ASN A 197 16.91 -0.09 -10.97
CA ASN A 197 16.35 1.22 -11.33
C ASN A 197 16.03 1.99 -10.03
N PRO A 198 17.03 2.58 -9.38
CA PRO A 198 16.98 2.81 -7.93
C PRO A 198 15.95 3.86 -7.50
N VAL A 199 15.71 4.90 -8.30
CA VAL A 199 14.83 6.02 -7.92
C VAL A 199 14.12 6.62 -9.14
N VAL A 200 12.80 6.67 -9.11
CA VAL A 200 11.93 7.39 -10.03
C VAL A 200 11.52 8.72 -9.41
N GLU A 201 11.90 9.81 -10.07
CA GLU A 201 11.55 11.16 -9.64
C GLU A 201 10.21 11.60 -10.22
N LEU A 202 9.23 11.75 -9.35
CA LEU A 202 7.91 12.28 -9.70
C LEU A 202 8.03 13.81 -9.83
N LYS A 203 8.13 14.28 -11.07
CA LYS A 203 8.31 15.71 -11.35
C LYS A 203 7.05 16.48 -10.96
N SER A 204 7.20 17.37 -10.00
CA SER A 204 6.22 18.40 -9.71
C SER A 204 6.20 19.43 -10.85
N SER A 205 5.40 19.22 -11.89
CA SER A 205 5.15 20.26 -12.89
C SER A 205 4.06 21.20 -12.38
N GLN A 206 4.41 22.22 -11.59
CA GLN A 206 3.60 23.38 -11.13
C GLN A 206 2.20 23.14 -10.52
N VAL A 207 1.65 21.94 -10.57
CA VAL A 207 0.33 21.52 -10.06
C VAL A 207 0.47 20.48 -8.92
N TYR A 208 1.68 19.93 -8.73
CA TYR A 208 1.98 18.85 -7.78
C TYR A 208 3.17 19.18 -6.87
N ASN A 209 3.22 20.40 -6.32
CA ASN A 209 4.27 20.79 -5.36
C ASN A 209 4.00 20.16 -4.00
N ASP A 210 4.18 18.85 -3.93
CA ASP A 210 3.82 18.00 -2.82
C ASP A 210 4.93 16.96 -2.64
N GLN A 211 5.65 17.05 -1.52
CA GLN A 211 6.83 16.23 -1.23
C GLN A 211 6.49 14.86 -0.63
N TRP A 212 5.25 14.67 -0.14
CA TRP A 212 4.85 13.52 0.66
C TRP A 212 4.42 12.34 -0.22
N THR A 213 5.40 11.74 -0.88
CA THR A 213 5.19 10.66 -1.86
C THR A 213 4.46 9.45 -1.28
N GLN A 214 4.66 9.17 0.02
CA GLN A 214 3.97 8.09 0.71
C GLN A 214 2.47 8.37 0.82
N ASP A 215 2.10 9.63 1.08
CA ASP A 215 0.74 9.94 1.48
C ASP A 215 -0.29 9.80 0.38
N TYR A 216 0.07 10.15 -0.86
CA TYR A 216 -0.93 10.37 -1.90
C TYR A 216 -1.24 9.13 -2.75
N PHE A 217 -0.45 8.05 -2.62
CA PHE A 217 -0.79 6.75 -3.19
C PHE A 217 -0.23 5.57 -2.40
N GLU A 218 -0.89 4.41 -2.45
CA GLU A 218 -0.42 3.17 -1.84
C GLU A 218 -0.31 2.08 -2.91
N PRO A 219 0.89 1.51 -3.11
CA PRO A 219 1.08 0.35 -3.96
C PRO A 219 0.42 -0.93 -3.44
N GLY A 220 -0.37 -1.54 -4.31
CA GLY A 220 -0.90 -2.88 -4.13
C GLY A 220 -0.82 -3.69 -5.42
N TYR A 221 -1.45 -4.86 -5.40
CA TYR A 221 -1.45 -5.78 -6.53
C TYR A 221 -2.63 -6.74 -6.49
N MET A 222 -2.97 -7.27 -7.66
CA MET A 222 -3.86 -8.42 -7.82
C MET A 222 -3.18 -9.48 -8.67
N THR A 223 -3.39 -10.75 -8.34
CA THR A 223 -2.78 -11.87 -9.06
C THR A 223 -3.77 -12.99 -9.35
N MET A 224 -3.56 -13.66 -10.47
CA MET A 224 -4.25 -14.90 -10.82
C MET A 224 -3.25 -15.94 -11.36
N PRO A 225 -3.51 -17.24 -11.19
CA PRO A 225 -2.62 -18.28 -11.71
C PRO A 225 -2.63 -18.31 -13.24
N VAL A 226 -1.47 -18.57 -13.84
CA VAL A 226 -1.32 -18.78 -15.29
C VAL A 226 -0.98 -20.24 -15.62
N ALA A 227 -1.33 -20.67 -16.82
CA ALA A 227 -1.00 -22.00 -17.31
C ALA A 227 0.52 -22.20 -17.34
N GLY A 228 1.01 -23.31 -16.78
CA GLY A 228 2.44 -23.61 -16.69
C GLY A 228 3.11 -23.20 -15.38
N GLY A 229 2.40 -22.53 -14.47
CA GLY A 229 2.90 -22.12 -13.16
C GLY A 229 3.23 -20.62 -13.09
N GLY A 230 3.36 -20.08 -11.88
CA GLY A 230 3.49 -18.65 -11.64
C GLY A 230 2.13 -17.94 -11.60
N HIS A 231 2.15 -16.62 -11.80
CA HIS A 231 0.97 -15.78 -11.75
C HIS A 231 1.02 -14.64 -12.78
N HIS A 232 -0.14 -14.25 -13.29
CA HIS A 232 -0.34 -12.96 -13.95
C HIS A 232 -0.53 -11.89 -12.87
N LEU A 233 0.11 -10.75 -13.04
CA LEU A 233 0.21 -9.68 -12.04
C LEU A 233 -0.25 -8.37 -12.67
N VAL A 234 -1.23 -7.74 -12.03
CA VAL A 234 -1.53 -6.33 -12.28
C VAL A 234 -1.24 -5.57 -10.99
N ARG A 235 -0.38 -4.56 -11.09
CA ARG A 235 -0.13 -3.62 -10.00
C ARG A 235 -1.35 -2.74 -9.83
N VAL A 236 -1.67 -2.37 -8.60
CA VAL A 236 -2.78 -1.46 -8.28
C VAL A 236 -2.20 -0.28 -7.53
N ALA A 237 -2.43 0.94 -8.00
CA ALA A 237 -2.10 2.15 -7.26
C ALA A 237 -3.37 2.71 -6.63
N TYR A 238 -3.52 2.58 -5.32
CA TYR A 238 -4.58 3.26 -4.59
C TYR A 238 -4.29 4.75 -4.53
N ARG A 239 -5.26 5.58 -4.88
CA ARG A 239 -5.21 7.01 -4.62
C ARG A 239 -5.76 7.32 -3.25
N SER A 240 -5.05 8.19 -2.51
CA SER A 240 -5.50 8.62 -1.19
C SER A 240 -6.86 9.32 -1.25
N ALA A 241 -7.64 9.11 -0.19
CA ALA A 241 -8.93 9.75 0.03
C ALA A 241 -8.81 11.14 0.69
N ASN A 242 -7.62 11.76 0.76
CA ASN A 242 -7.48 13.13 1.27
C ASN A 242 -8.32 14.11 0.43
N VAL A 243 -9.09 15.00 1.07
CA VAL A 243 -10.02 15.93 0.40
C VAL A 243 -9.57 17.38 0.62
N PHE A 244 -8.88 17.96 -0.37
CA PHE A 244 -8.37 19.34 -0.30
C PHE A 244 -9.36 20.40 -0.81
N SER A 245 -10.36 19.99 -1.59
CA SER A 245 -11.34 20.90 -2.20
C SER A 245 -12.77 20.36 -2.07
N PRO A 246 -13.32 20.22 -0.84
CA PRO A 246 -14.61 19.54 -0.59
C PRO A 246 -15.81 20.17 -1.31
N LYS A 247 -15.72 21.44 -1.71
CA LYS A 247 -16.75 22.14 -2.50
C LYS A 247 -16.70 21.83 -4.00
N ASN A 248 -15.58 21.28 -4.50
CA ASN A 248 -15.42 20.91 -5.89
C ASN A 248 -15.88 19.46 -6.11
N THR A 249 -17.11 19.28 -6.59
CA THR A 249 -17.72 17.96 -6.78
C THR A 249 -17.04 17.10 -7.85
N LYS A 250 -16.24 17.70 -8.73
CA LYS A 250 -15.51 16.97 -9.78
C LYS A 250 -14.06 16.71 -9.42
N SER A 251 -13.42 17.58 -8.64
CA SER A 251 -12.03 17.39 -8.20
C SER A 251 -11.83 17.77 -6.74
N PRO A 252 -12.38 16.98 -5.79
CA PRO A 252 -12.27 17.27 -4.38
C PRO A 252 -10.95 16.79 -3.75
N LEU A 253 -10.24 15.84 -4.36
CA LEU A 253 -9.15 15.12 -3.73
C LEU A 253 -7.81 15.88 -3.80
N ARG A 254 -6.87 15.47 -2.93
CA ARG A 254 -5.47 15.90 -2.98
C ARG A 254 -4.92 15.72 -4.40
N THR A 255 -4.37 16.81 -4.94
CA THR A 255 -4.05 16.90 -6.35
C THR A 255 -2.89 15.98 -6.73
N ALA A 256 -1.85 15.87 -5.88
CA ALA A 256 -0.72 14.96 -6.08
C ALA A 256 -1.13 13.50 -6.33
N GLY A 257 -2.22 13.04 -5.71
CA GLY A 257 -2.76 11.69 -5.90
C GLY A 257 -3.20 11.39 -7.34
N LYS A 258 -3.36 12.38 -8.22
CA LYS A 258 -3.60 12.13 -9.66
C LYS A 258 -2.44 11.43 -10.37
N VAL A 259 -1.26 11.36 -9.73
CA VAL A 259 -0.12 10.60 -10.26
C VAL A 259 -0.50 9.16 -10.62
N VAL A 260 -1.42 8.54 -9.87
CA VAL A 260 -1.84 7.15 -10.13
C VAL A 260 -2.49 7.00 -11.50
N PHE A 261 -3.24 8.00 -11.96
CA PHE A 261 -3.93 7.97 -13.26
C PHE A 261 -3.09 8.55 -14.40
N ASN A 262 -2.27 9.56 -14.09
CA ASN A 262 -1.62 10.37 -15.12
C ASN A 262 -0.21 9.86 -15.45
N THR A 263 0.41 9.16 -14.49
CA THR A 263 1.80 8.71 -14.56
C THR A 263 1.92 7.20 -14.42
N LEU A 264 1.25 6.59 -13.44
CA LEU A 264 1.44 5.17 -13.11
C LEU A 264 0.55 4.25 -13.96
N ARG A 265 -0.74 4.55 -14.11
CA ARG A 265 -1.68 3.72 -14.88
C ARG A 265 -1.20 3.50 -16.31
N GLY A 266 -1.31 2.26 -16.75
CA GLY A 266 -0.98 1.76 -18.08
C GLY A 266 -1.01 0.23 -18.05
N LYS A 267 -0.42 -0.40 -19.06
CA LYS A 267 -0.15 -1.85 -19.08
C LYS A 267 0.29 -2.42 -17.73
N ASP A 268 -0.44 -3.42 -17.25
CA ASP A 268 -0.23 -4.15 -16.00
C ASP A 268 -0.23 -3.25 -14.74
N VAL A 269 -0.81 -2.04 -14.82
CA VAL A 269 -0.91 -1.07 -13.72
C VAL A 269 -2.29 -0.39 -13.69
N ALA A 270 -3.13 -0.83 -12.77
CA ALA A 270 -4.42 -0.24 -12.46
C ALA A 270 -4.32 0.93 -11.47
N ALA A 271 -5.35 1.79 -11.47
CA ALA A 271 -5.49 2.89 -10.53
C ALA A 271 -6.89 2.88 -9.90
N VAL A 272 -6.95 2.94 -8.56
CA VAL A 272 -8.20 2.84 -7.81
C VAL A 272 -8.35 4.02 -6.87
N GLN A 273 -9.56 4.57 -6.76
CA GLN A 273 -9.90 5.57 -5.74
C GLN A 273 -11.26 5.27 -5.13
N GLN A 274 -11.43 5.57 -3.84
CA GLN A 274 -12.69 5.46 -3.10
C GLN A 274 -12.72 6.56 -2.05
N PHE A 275 -13.81 7.33 -1.94
CA PHE A 275 -13.84 8.44 -1.01
C PHE A 275 -15.25 8.94 -0.70
N THR A 276 -15.40 9.60 0.43
CA THR A 276 -16.58 10.38 0.81
C THR A 276 -16.30 11.85 0.55
N ALA A 277 -16.92 12.43 -0.48
CA ALA A 277 -16.69 13.82 -0.87
C ALA A 277 -17.23 14.84 0.15
N GLN A 278 -18.41 14.56 0.70
CA GLN A 278 -19.08 15.42 1.68
C GLN A 278 -18.89 14.88 3.07
N ARG A 279 -18.09 15.58 3.88
CA ARG A 279 -17.71 15.17 5.22
C ARG A 279 -18.24 16.14 6.25
N THR A 280 -18.52 15.63 7.45
CA THR A 280 -18.75 16.48 8.61
C THR A 280 -17.49 17.28 8.97
N SER A 281 -17.61 18.35 9.76
CA SER A 281 -16.45 19.10 10.23
C SER A 281 -15.48 18.22 11.04
N SER A 282 -16.00 17.31 11.86
CA SER A 282 -15.17 16.35 12.60
C SER A 282 -14.39 15.42 11.67
N GLU A 283 -15.03 14.87 10.63
CA GLU A 283 -14.35 14.01 9.65
C GLU A 283 -13.32 14.78 8.82
N SER A 284 -13.57 16.06 8.53
CA SER A 284 -12.62 16.91 7.83
C SER A 284 -11.38 17.21 8.66
N ASN A 285 -11.52 17.33 9.98
CA ASN A 285 -10.39 17.52 10.90
C ASN A 285 -9.51 16.26 11.04
N MET A 286 -9.98 15.10 10.58
CA MET A 286 -9.24 13.83 10.60
C MET A 286 -8.69 13.47 9.22
N ASP A 287 -8.69 14.40 8.26
CA ASP A 287 -8.33 14.10 6.86
C ASP A 287 -6.91 13.55 6.71
N SER A 288 -5.99 13.91 7.62
CA SER A 288 -4.62 13.38 7.63
C SER A 288 -4.58 11.84 7.65
N LEU A 289 -5.53 11.18 8.33
CA LEU A 289 -5.58 9.71 8.43
C LEU A 289 -5.84 9.00 7.09
N ASN A 290 -6.26 9.74 6.06
CA ASN A 290 -6.44 9.23 4.71
C ASN A 290 -5.12 9.12 3.93
N SER A 291 -4.06 9.77 4.40
CA SER A 291 -2.72 9.59 3.87
C SER A 291 -2.21 8.18 4.14
N PHE A 292 -1.41 7.63 3.23
CA PHE A 292 -0.94 6.26 3.34
C PHE A 292 0.32 6.05 4.20
N GLY A 293 0.96 7.09 4.74
CA GLY A 293 1.84 6.91 5.92
C GLY A 293 1.07 6.28 7.10
N ASN A 294 -0.25 6.44 7.12
CA ASN A 294 -1.15 5.77 8.05
C ASN A 294 -1.64 4.39 7.56
N THR A 295 -1.06 3.77 6.52
CA THR A 295 -1.47 2.46 6.00
C THR A 295 -0.25 1.63 5.62
N GLU A 296 0.12 0.72 6.52
CA GLU A 296 1.26 -0.18 6.36
C GLU A 296 0.80 -1.64 6.27
N THR A 297 1.74 -2.56 6.05
CA THR A 297 1.47 -4.00 6.11
C THR A 297 2.48 -4.72 7.01
N ILE A 298 1.97 -5.32 8.11
CA ILE A 298 2.75 -6.24 8.94
C ILE A 298 3.16 -7.44 8.06
N PRO A 299 4.46 -7.80 7.98
CA PRO A 299 4.91 -8.92 7.15
C PRO A 299 4.31 -10.26 7.57
N PRO A 300 4.39 -11.32 6.74
CA PRO A 300 3.82 -12.63 7.04
C PRO A 300 4.28 -13.23 8.37
N TYR A 301 3.37 -13.90 9.07
CA TYR A 301 3.66 -14.57 10.35
C TYR A 301 2.60 -15.61 10.72
N THR A 302 2.87 -16.39 11.77
CA THR A 302 1.93 -17.32 12.40
C THR A 302 1.79 -16.98 13.89
N LEU A 303 0.56 -17.00 14.40
CA LEU A 303 0.23 -16.77 15.81
C LEU A 303 -0.65 -17.92 16.32
N GLY A 304 -0.05 -18.83 17.08
CA GLY A 304 -0.73 -20.07 17.49
C GLY A 304 -1.16 -20.88 16.27
N ASP A 305 -2.45 -21.22 16.20
CA ASP A 305 -3.02 -21.98 15.08
C ASP A 305 -3.44 -21.10 13.87
N LYS A 306 -3.28 -19.78 13.97
CA LYS A 306 -3.62 -18.84 12.88
C LYS A 306 -2.38 -18.48 12.07
N SER A 307 -2.49 -18.61 10.75
CA SER A 307 -1.44 -18.20 9.81
C SER A 307 -1.89 -16.97 9.01
N TYR A 308 -0.99 -16.01 8.84
CA TYR A 308 -1.17 -14.81 8.03
C TYR A 308 -0.08 -14.78 6.96
N PRO A 309 -0.15 -15.65 5.93
CA PRO A 309 0.94 -15.82 4.95
C PRO A 309 1.12 -14.62 4.01
N LEU A 310 0.18 -13.67 4.01
CA LEU A 310 0.21 -12.45 3.22
C LEU A 310 0.36 -11.20 4.11
N GLY A 311 0.61 -11.41 5.41
CA GLY A 311 0.62 -10.33 6.38
C GLY A 311 -0.78 -9.78 6.71
N ARG A 312 -0.79 -8.60 7.33
CA ARG A 312 -2.00 -7.90 7.76
C ARG A 312 -1.82 -6.40 7.57
N VAL A 313 -2.87 -5.71 7.11
CA VAL A 313 -2.86 -4.24 7.07
C VAL A 313 -2.68 -3.70 8.48
N PHE A 314 -1.85 -2.67 8.65
CA PHE A 314 -1.60 -1.97 9.91
C PHE A 314 -1.91 -0.49 9.74
N ARG A 315 -2.80 0.05 10.56
CA ARG A 315 -3.36 1.38 10.33
C ARG A 315 -3.74 2.08 11.63
N GLY A 316 -3.53 3.38 11.70
CA GLY A 316 -4.01 4.22 12.79
C GLY A 316 -5.51 4.47 12.64
N SER A 317 -6.29 3.96 13.59
CA SER A 317 -7.73 4.17 13.65
C SER A 317 -8.30 3.75 15.01
N VAL A 318 -9.01 4.66 15.66
CA VAL A 318 -9.86 4.39 16.82
C VAL A 318 -11.26 4.95 16.61
N LYS A 319 -12.20 4.62 17.50
CA LYS A 319 -13.62 5.00 17.34
C LYS A 319 -13.83 6.51 17.14
N SER A 320 -13.00 7.34 17.77
CA SER A 320 -13.07 8.81 17.71
C SER A 320 -12.13 9.44 16.68
N PHE A 321 -11.19 8.68 16.11
CA PHE A 321 -10.15 9.18 15.21
C PHE A 321 -9.90 8.16 14.10
N TYR A 322 -10.50 8.36 12.94
CA TYR A 322 -10.59 7.33 11.89
C TYR A 322 -10.46 7.90 10.47
N PRO A 323 -9.90 7.12 9.53
CA PRO A 323 -9.87 7.45 8.10
C PRO A 323 -11.25 7.33 7.43
N ASP A 324 -11.34 7.67 6.15
CA ASP A 324 -12.55 7.54 5.34
C ASP A 324 -13.12 6.11 5.44
N LYS A 325 -14.35 6.01 5.95
CA LYS A 325 -15.00 4.72 6.21
C LYS A 325 -15.28 3.94 4.94
N THR A 326 -15.52 4.62 3.81
CA THR A 326 -15.78 3.93 2.54
C THR A 326 -14.49 3.38 1.95
N PHE A 327 -13.38 4.11 2.07
CA PHE A 327 -12.07 3.59 1.70
C PHE A 327 -11.67 2.41 2.61
N SER A 328 -11.89 2.55 3.92
CA SER A 328 -11.62 1.47 4.88
C SER A 328 -12.45 0.22 4.59
N ARG A 329 -13.75 0.38 4.27
CA ARG A 329 -14.61 -0.75 3.85
C ARG A 329 -14.07 -1.43 2.60
N MET A 330 -13.61 -0.68 1.60
CA MET A 330 -13.01 -1.25 0.38
C MET A 330 -11.76 -2.08 0.72
N MET A 331 -10.83 -1.55 1.51
CA MET A 331 -9.63 -2.28 1.94
C MET A 331 -9.96 -3.54 2.74
N GLU A 332 -10.88 -3.45 3.70
CA GLU A 332 -11.30 -4.58 4.52
C GLU A 332 -12.04 -5.65 3.71
N SER A 333 -12.76 -5.26 2.65
CA SER A 333 -13.51 -6.18 1.79
C SER A 333 -12.62 -7.15 1.03
N GLN A 334 -11.31 -6.88 0.93
CA GLN A 334 -10.35 -7.79 0.30
C GLN A 334 -10.14 -9.07 1.13
N ARG A 335 -10.41 -9.02 2.45
CA ARG A 335 -10.40 -10.12 3.44
C ARG A 335 -9.08 -10.84 3.69
N VAL A 336 -8.13 -10.82 2.75
CA VAL A 336 -6.90 -11.63 2.79
C VAL A 336 -5.77 -11.02 3.65
N GLN A 337 -5.85 -9.73 3.97
CA GLN A 337 -4.95 -9.03 4.89
C GLN A 337 -5.76 -8.33 5.99
N PRO A 338 -6.38 -9.08 6.93
CA PRO A 338 -7.28 -8.50 7.92
C PRO A 338 -6.55 -7.47 8.80
N PRO A 339 -7.13 -6.28 9.05
CA PRO A 339 -6.39 -5.17 9.64
C PRO A 339 -6.03 -5.38 11.12
N VAL A 340 -4.97 -4.70 11.55
CA VAL A 340 -4.61 -4.38 12.93
C VAL A 340 -4.70 -2.86 13.06
N TYR A 341 -5.47 -2.39 14.05
CA TYR A 341 -5.67 -0.97 14.30
C TYR A 341 -4.98 -0.54 15.60
N VAL A 342 -4.33 0.61 15.57
CA VAL A 342 -3.70 1.26 16.73
C VAL A 342 -4.16 2.71 16.87
N ASP A 343 -3.93 3.31 18.03
CA ASP A 343 -4.19 4.72 18.25
C ASP A 343 -3.01 5.57 17.77
N THR A 344 -3.28 6.50 16.85
CA THR A 344 -2.34 7.51 16.35
C THR A 344 -2.83 8.94 16.62
N SER A 345 -3.91 9.11 17.40
CA SER A 345 -4.54 10.42 17.64
C SER A 345 -3.70 11.38 18.48
N TRP A 346 -2.63 10.88 19.09
CA TRP A 346 -1.68 11.65 19.90
C TRP A 346 -0.58 12.32 19.07
N LEU A 347 -0.35 11.85 17.83
CA LEU A 347 0.62 12.42 16.89
C LEU A 347 0.02 13.61 16.14
N LEU A 348 0.85 14.60 15.80
CA LEU A 348 0.42 15.79 15.04
C LEU A 348 -0.07 15.39 13.64
N VAL A 349 0.65 14.49 12.98
CA VAL A 349 0.31 14.01 11.63
C VAL A 349 -0.66 12.83 11.72
N GLY A 350 -0.43 11.90 12.63
CA GLY A 350 -1.40 10.86 13.00
C GLY A 350 -1.21 9.54 12.26
N HIS A 351 0.01 9.23 11.85
CA HIS A 351 0.35 8.10 10.99
C HIS A 351 1.11 7.01 11.75
N VAL A 352 1.09 5.78 11.24
CA VAL A 352 1.75 4.64 11.91
C VAL A 352 3.22 4.51 11.55
N ASP A 353 3.63 5.02 10.39
CA ASP A 353 5.03 5.06 9.95
C ASP A 353 5.89 6.00 10.82
N GLU A 354 5.27 6.93 11.55
CA GLU A 354 5.92 7.83 12.51
C GLU A 354 6.50 7.09 13.72
N THR A 355 6.06 5.86 14.03
CA THR A 355 6.45 5.14 15.26
C THR A 355 6.92 3.71 15.03
N VAL A 356 6.57 3.10 13.91
CA VAL A 356 6.80 1.69 13.63
C VAL A 356 7.33 1.46 12.20
N SER A 357 8.29 0.54 12.08
CA SER A 357 8.69 -0.04 10.79
C SER A 357 8.99 -1.54 10.94
N PHE A 358 9.07 -2.25 9.81
CA PHE A 358 9.36 -3.68 9.77
C PHE A 358 10.59 -3.95 8.91
N ILE A 359 11.51 -4.77 9.43
CA ILE A 359 12.75 -5.13 8.73
C ILE A 359 13.00 -6.63 8.81
N LYS A 360 13.74 -7.20 7.86
CA LYS A 360 14.10 -8.61 7.91
C LYS A 360 15.07 -8.88 9.06
N ALA A 361 14.87 -10.01 9.73
CA ALA A 361 15.74 -10.49 10.78
C ALA A 361 15.64 -12.01 10.89
N ASP A 362 16.69 -12.64 11.39
CA ASP A 362 16.69 -14.08 11.68
C ASP A 362 15.99 -14.34 13.03
N THR A 363 14.66 -14.21 13.00
CA THR A 363 13.76 -14.45 14.14
C THR A 363 12.78 -15.57 13.80
N PRO A 364 12.05 -16.15 14.78
CA PRO A 364 10.99 -17.11 14.49
C PRO A 364 9.94 -16.61 13.47
N ARG A 365 9.76 -15.30 13.32
CA ARG A 365 8.84 -14.68 12.34
C ARG A 365 9.53 -14.28 11.03
N GLY A 366 10.85 -14.28 10.96
CA GLY A 366 11.63 -13.83 9.82
C GLY A 366 11.75 -12.30 9.70
N TRP A 367 11.34 -11.56 10.73
CA TRP A 367 11.41 -10.11 10.79
C TRP A 367 11.51 -9.59 12.23
N ALA A 368 12.00 -8.36 12.35
CA ALA A 368 12.03 -7.59 13.59
C ALA A 368 11.12 -6.36 13.47
N LEU A 369 10.48 -6.02 14.57
CA LEU A 369 9.72 -4.79 14.71
C LEU A 369 10.68 -3.67 15.09
N VAL A 370 10.67 -2.57 14.35
CA VAL A 370 11.41 -1.36 14.69
C VAL A 370 10.44 -0.37 15.31
N VAL A 371 10.75 0.13 16.50
CA VAL A 371 9.88 1.07 17.22
C VAL A 371 10.65 2.27 17.74
N ASN A 372 9.97 3.40 17.84
CA ASN A 372 10.43 4.55 18.60
C ASN A 372 10.73 4.19 20.08
N ASP A 373 11.78 4.76 20.64
CA ASP A 373 12.04 4.76 22.08
C ASP A 373 12.62 6.10 22.58
N ALA A 374 11.73 7.01 22.99
CA ALA A 374 12.12 8.30 23.57
C ALA A 374 12.79 8.18 24.94
N ALA A 375 12.52 7.11 25.70
CA ALA A 375 13.19 6.86 26.97
C ALA A 375 14.67 6.52 26.75
N LEU A 376 14.98 5.73 25.72
CA LEU A 376 16.35 5.43 25.29
C LEU A 376 17.07 6.70 24.82
N ALA A 377 16.41 7.55 24.03
CA ALA A 377 16.98 8.82 23.58
C ALA A 377 17.38 9.71 24.77
N LYS A 378 16.47 9.89 25.72
CA LYS A 378 16.73 10.65 26.94
C LYS A 378 17.89 10.07 27.74
N LYS A 379 17.89 8.74 27.96
CA LYS A 379 18.95 8.05 28.70
C LYS A 379 20.32 8.24 28.04
N MET A 380 20.41 8.15 26.72
CA MET A 380 21.66 8.37 25.98
C MET A 380 22.20 9.79 26.20
N LEU A 381 21.33 10.80 26.22
CA LEU A 381 21.72 12.19 26.51
C LEU A 381 22.16 12.37 27.97
N GLU A 382 21.44 11.78 28.94
CA GLU A 382 21.82 11.79 30.36
C GLU A 382 23.20 11.16 30.57
N GLU A 383 23.48 10.01 29.94
CA GLU A 383 24.78 9.34 30.02
C GLU A 383 25.92 10.20 29.45
N GLN A 384 25.67 11.03 28.43
CA GLN A 384 26.67 11.97 27.92
C GLN A 384 26.84 13.18 28.84
N MET A 385 25.76 13.66 29.46
CA MET A 385 25.83 14.70 30.48
C MET A 385 26.70 14.25 31.67
N ASP A 386 26.52 13.02 32.15
CA ASP A 386 27.31 12.43 33.24
C ASP A 386 28.80 12.27 32.89
N LYS A 387 29.12 12.07 31.60
CA LYS A 387 30.51 12.01 31.09
C LYS A 387 31.13 13.40 30.91
N GLY A 388 30.41 14.48 31.21
CA GLY A 388 30.90 15.86 31.06
C GLY A 388 30.69 16.46 29.67
N ASN A 389 29.94 15.78 28.79
CA ASN A 389 29.68 16.23 27.42
C ASN A 389 28.42 17.11 27.29
N GLY A 390 27.90 17.65 28.40
CA GLY A 390 26.64 18.40 28.44
C GLY A 390 26.57 19.63 27.53
N GLU A 391 27.70 20.25 27.20
CA GLU A 391 27.79 21.41 26.30
C GLU A 391 27.92 21.02 24.81
N THR A 392 27.94 19.71 24.50
CA THR A 392 27.93 19.22 23.10
C THR A 392 26.59 19.55 22.47
N GLN A 393 26.59 20.04 21.24
CA GLN A 393 25.37 20.52 20.57
C GLN A 393 24.75 19.45 19.66
N LEU A 394 23.43 19.36 19.68
CA LEU A 394 22.59 18.77 18.65
C LEU A 394 22.35 19.81 17.53
N PHE A 395 21.90 19.34 16.37
CA PHE A 395 21.38 20.17 15.26
C PHE A 395 22.34 21.24 14.73
N VAL A 396 23.65 21.01 14.84
CA VAL A 396 24.67 21.96 14.40
C VAL A 396 24.51 22.28 12.90
N GLY A 397 24.37 23.58 12.59
CA GLY A 397 24.20 24.08 11.23
C GLY A 397 22.81 23.87 10.63
N ARG A 398 21.83 23.43 11.43
CA ARG A 398 20.43 23.32 11.04
C ARG A 398 19.64 24.55 11.48
N LYS A 399 18.51 24.81 10.82
CA LYS A 399 17.61 25.93 11.12
C LYS A 399 16.17 25.44 11.30
N TRP A 400 15.49 26.02 12.28
CA TRP A 400 14.04 25.95 12.37
C TRP A 400 13.42 27.13 11.62
N TYR A 401 12.19 26.96 11.17
CA TYR A 401 11.41 28.06 10.61
C TYR A 401 10.39 28.53 11.64
N ASP A 402 10.54 29.77 12.10
CA ASP A 402 9.57 30.41 12.98
C ASP A 402 8.46 31.05 12.11
N TYR A 403 7.27 30.46 12.16
CA TYR A 403 6.12 30.92 11.39
C TYR A 403 5.51 32.22 11.91
N ASP A 404 5.75 32.58 13.18
CA ASP A 404 5.24 33.83 13.76
C ASP A 404 6.08 35.04 13.29
N SER A 405 7.41 34.87 13.27
CA SER A 405 8.33 35.91 12.78
C SER A 405 8.63 35.82 11.29
N ASN A 406 8.31 34.69 10.64
CA ASN A 406 8.65 34.39 9.25
C ASN A 406 10.18 34.42 9.00
N GLU A 407 10.97 33.96 9.99
CA GLU A 407 12.44 33.93 9.96
C GLU A 407 13.00 32.52 10.25
N GLU A 408 14.22 32.26 9.78
CA GLU A 408 14.96 31.07 10.18
C GLU A 408 15.73 31.31 11.48
N VAL A 409 15.54 30.43 12.46
CA VAL A 409 16.22 30.47 13.75
C VAL A 409 17.18 29.30 13.90
N ASP A 410 18.25 29.49 14.68
CA ASP A 410 19.24 28.44 14.89
C ASP A 410 18.63 27.26 15.64
N ALA A 411 18.79 26.04 15.10
CA ALA A 411 18.31 24.84 15.77
C ALA A 411 19.33 24.29 16.78
N ALA A 412 20.60 24.72 16.71
CA ALA A 412 21.66 24.18 17.53
C ALA A 412 21.40 24.39 19.03
N ILE A 413 21.43 23.30 19.80
CA ILE A 413 21.11 23.30 21.23
C ILE A 413 21.99 22.29 21.96
N THR A 414 22.40 22.59 23.19
CA THR A 414 23.27 21.69 23.96
C THR A 414 22.49 20.50 24.53
N ILE A 415 23.16 19.37 24.76
CA ILE A 415 22.59 18.21 25.48
C ILE A 415 21.93 18.66 26.79
N LYS A 416 22.63 19.51 27.55
CA LYS A 416 22.16 20.03 28.83
C LYS A 416 20.87 20.83 28.67
N ASP A 417 20.79 21.71 27.67
CA ASP A 417 19.60 22.55 27.48
C ASP A 417 18.40 21.72 27.00
N VAL A 418 18.61 20.71 26.14
CA VAL A 418 17.56 19.74 25.77
C VAL A 418 17.02 19.00 27.00
N LEU A 419 17.89 18.53 27.89
CA LEU A 419 17.49 17.83 29.11
C LEU A 419 16.80 18.74 30.13
N LEU A 420 17.01 20.06 30.05
CA LEU A 420 16.34 21.07 30.88
C LEU A 420 15.02 21.55 30.28
N ASP A 421 14.78 21.28 28.99
CA ASP A 421 13.53 21.60 28.31
C ASP A 421 12.40 20.72 28.85
N LYS A 422 11.50 21.34 29.62
CA LYS A 422 10.40 20.63 30.27
C LYS A 422 9.34 20.16 29.28
N ASP A 423 9.16 20.86 28.16
CA ASP A 423 8.12 20.53 27.20
C ASP A 423 8.57 19.35 26.34
N VAL A 424 9.84 19.32 25.89
CA VAL A 424 10.44 18.16 25.21
C VAL A 424 10.45 16.94 26.14
N MET A 425 10.87 17.09 27.39
CA MET A 425 10.91 15.96 28.33
C MET A 425 9.51 15.44 28.69
N ALA A 426 8.52 16.32 28.87
CA ALA A 426 7.15 15.92 29.16
C ALA A 426 6.53 15.21 27.96
N LYS A 427 6.64 15.77 26.75
CA LYS A 427 6.07 15.15 25.56
C LYS A 427 6.76 13.83 25.20
N SER A 428 8.08 13.75 25.38
CA SER A 428 8.81 12.49 25.25
C SER A 428 8.32 11.43 26.24
N ALA A 429 8.05 11.78 27.49
CA ALA A 429 7.49 10.84 28.47
C ALA A 429 6.06 10.39 28.12
N GLU A 430 5.22 11.29 27.59
CA GLU A 430 3.90 10.94 27.06
C GLU A 430 4.01 9.97 25.89
N SER A 431 4.92 10.23 24.94
CA SER A 431 5.13 9.38 23.76
C SER A 431 5.54 7.95 24.11
N VAL A 432 6.28 7.74 25.21
CA VAL A 432 6.66 6.40 25.68
C VAL A 432 5.41 5.59 26.01
N ALA A 433 4.46 6.18 26.76
CA ALA A 433 3.23 5.49 27.12
C ALA A 433 2.39 5.16 25.88
N GLU A 434 2.34 6.06 24.90
CA GLU A 434 1.56 5.83 23.68
C GLU A 434 2.20 4.77 22.77
N VAL A 435 3.52 4.78 22.62
CA VAL A 435 4.24 3.73 21.88
C VAL A 435 4.12 2.38 22.58
N ASP A 436 4.19 2.33 23.91
CA ASP A 436 3.96 1.10 24.67
C ASP A 436 2.53 0.57 24.46
N ASN A 437 1.52 1.43 24.41
CA ASN A 437 0.14 1.03 24.07
C ASN A 437 0.04 0.43 22.65
N GLN A 438 0.71 1.03 21.66
CA GLN A 438 0.77 0.50 20.30
C GLN A 438 1.50 -0.86 20.27
N LEU A 439 2.58 -0.98 21.04
CA LEU A 439 3.39 -2.18 21.13
C LEU A 439 2.61 -3.33 21.79
N ASP A 440 1.86 -3.08 22.85
CA ASP A 440 0.99 -4.07 23.49
C ASP A 440 -0.01 -4.69 22.49
N ILE A 441 -0.56 -3.87 21.59
CA ILE A 441 -1.44 -4.34 20.52
C ILE A 441 -0.66 -5.20 19.52
N LEU A 442 0.51 -4.75 19.06
CA LEU A 442 1.34 -5.49 18.12
C LEU A 442 1.83 -6.83 18.70
N ILE A 443 2.29 -6.86 19.95
CA ILE A 443 2.66 -8.08 20.67
C ILE A 443 1.47 -9.04 20.71
N LYS A 444 0.29 -8.56 21.09
CA LYS A 444 -0.91 -9.39 21.15
C LYS A 444 -1.33 -9.93 19.79
N GLU A 445 -1.27 -9.12 18.74
CA GLU A 445 -1.77 -9.44 17.41
C GLU A 445 -0.76 -10.23 16.56
N THR A 446 0.53 -10.17 16.88
CA THR A 446 1.61 -10.81 16.10
C THR A 446 2.37 -11.90 16.86
N GLY A 447 2.34 -11.83 18.19
CA GLY A 447 3.15 -12.66 19.07
C GLY A 447 4.62 -12.25 19.14
N VAL A 448 5.02 -11.11 18.57
CA VAL A 448 6.39 -10.58 18.64
C VAL A 448 6.87 -10.51 20.08
N THR A 449 8.13 -10.89 20.32
CA THR A 449 8.76 -10.82 21.66
C THR A 449 9.77 -9.68 21.73
N GLU A 450 10.20 -9.30 22.94
CA GLU A 450 11.22 -8.25 23.12
C GLU A 450 12.52 -8.50 22.36
N ASP A 451 12.94 -9.76 22.20
CA ASP A 451 14.15 -10.13 21.43
C ASP A 451 13.98 -9.90 19.91
N GLU A 452 12.74 -9.70 19.44
CA GLU A 452 12.40 -9.39 18.06
C GLU A 452 12.11 -7.89 17.85
N ILE A 453 12.35 -7.05 18.87
CA ILE A 453 12.11 -5.59 18.82
C ILE A 453 13.45 -4.83 18.79
N ILE A 454 13.57 -3.92 17.84
CA ILE A 454 14.66 -2.94 17.74
C ILE A 454 14.12 -1.56 18.11
N ARG A 455 14.67 -1.00 19.18
CA ARG A 455 14.28 0.31 19.71
C ARG A 455 15.19 1.41 19.17
N LEU A 456 14.60 2.45 18.58
CA LEU A 456 15.32 3.57 17.98
C LEU A 456 15.11 4.88 18.76
N PRO A 457 16.20 5.54 19.19
CA PRO A 457 16.13 6.68 20.07
C PRO A 457 15.80 7.97 19.33
N TYR A 458 14.58 8.49 19.51
CA TYR A 458 14.32 9.90 19.31
C TYR A 458 13.32 10.51 20.30
N LEU A 459 13.47 11.80 20.60
CA LEU A 459 12.59 12.55 21.50
C LEU A 459 11.40 13.13 20.73
N HIS A 460 10.43 13.63 21.48
CA HIS A 460 9.27 14.35 20.97
C HIS A 460 9.13 15.73 21.57
N GLU A 461 8.50 16.63 20.82
CA GLU A 461 8.10 17.96 21.25
C GLU A 461 6.60 18.21 21.06
N SER A 462 6.09 19.21 21.78
CA SER A 462 4.69 19.59 21.70
C SER A 462 4.44 20.53 20.53
N ALA A 463 3.62 20.10 19.57
CA ALA A 463 3.19 20.91 18.43
C ALA A 463 1.65 20.99 18.41
N SER A 464 1.09 22.18 18.62
CA SER A 464 -0.38 22.38 18.69
C SER A 464 -1.12 21.46 19.66
N GLY A 465 -0.45 21.02 20.74
CA GLY A 465 -1.00 20.08 21.72
C GLY A 465 -0.78 18.60 21.39
N TYR A 466 -0.26 18.27 20.20
CA TYR A 466 0.07 16.92 19.77
C TYR A 466 1.57 16.63 19.92
N SER A 467 1.96 15.39 19.68
CA SER A 467 3.36 14.96 19.64
C SER A 467 3.94 15.08 18.24
N LEU A 468 5.17 15.58 18.15
CA LEU A 468 5.97 15.64 16.92
C LEU A 468 7.40 15.17 17.24
N ALA A 469 8.08 14.52 16.29
CA ALA A 469 9.48 14.13 16.46
C ALA A 469 10.37 15.37 16.62
N TYR A 470 11.16 15.42 17.71
CA TYR A 470 12.03 16.57 18.03
C TYR A 470 13.34 16.56 17.23
N GLN A 471 13.88 15.37 16.99
CA GLN A 471 14.91 15.10 15.99
C GLN A 471 14.31 14.21 14.91
N PRO A 472 14.91 14.14 13.70
CA PRO A 472 14.42 13.29 12.62
C PRO A 472 14.07 11.89 13.09
N GLY A 473 12.80 11.52 12.91
CA GLY A 473 12.21 10.29 13.41
C GLY A 473 12.78 9.06 12.70
N THR A 474 13.90 8.54 13.19
CA THR A 474 14.70 7.52 12.47
C THR A 474 13.96 6.20 12.14
N VAL A 475 12.84 5.92 12.80
CA VAL A 475 11.95 4.79 12.45
C VAL A 475 11.22 5.00 11.12
N ASN A 476 10.91 6.24 10.76
CA ASN A 476 10.27 6.68 9.52
C ASN A 476 11.30 6.72 8.38
N GLY A 477 12.02 5.61 8.22
CA GLY A 477 12.97 5.37 7.15
C GLY A 477 12.46 4.35 6.13
N ILE A 478 13.20 4.20 5.05
CA ILE A 478 12.85 3.32 3.92
C ILE A 478 13.64 2.01 3.96
N TYR A 479 12.92 0.89 4.05
CA TYR A 479 13.53 -0.44 3.88
C TYR A 479 13.72 -0.77 2.39
N LEU A 480 14.98 -0.71 1.94
CA LEU A 480 15.36 -0.81 0.52
C LEU A 480 15.70 -2.25 0.11
N SER A 481 16.32 -3.02 0.99
CA SER A 481 16.66 -4.42 0.75
C SER A 481 16.90 -5.17 2.07
N ASP A 482 17.05 -6.49 1.98
CA ASP A 482 17.47 -7.39 3.08
C ASP A 482 18.80 -7.01 3.74
N THR A 483 19.53 -6.02 3.23
CA THR A 483 20.83 -5.59 3.76
C THR A 483 20.96 -4.07 3.90
N VAL A 484 19.97 -3.27 3.50
CA VAL A 484 20.08 -1.80 3.50
C VAL A 484 18.77 -1.14 3.93
N PHE A 485 18.87 -0.27 4.93
CA PHE A 485 17.82 0.64 5.38
C PHE A 485 18.27 2.09 5.21
N GLY A 486 17.43 2.91 4.59
CA GLY A 486 17.65 4.35 4.45
C GLY A 486 16.97 5.11 5.58
N ALA A 487 17.72 5.58 6.56
CA ALA A 487 17.18 6.30 7.73
C ALA A 487 17.25 7.82 7.54
N PRO A 488 16.32 8.60 8.11
CA PRO A 488 16.48 10.03 8.34
C PRO A 488 17.78 10.32 9.10
N LYS A 489 18.49 11.39 8.75
CA LYS A 489 19.73 11.76 9.45
C LYS A 489 19.38 12.47 10.77
N PRO A 490 19.74 11.93 11.95
CA PRO A 490 19.22 12.44 13.22
C PRO A 490 19.80 13.79 13.68
N HIS A 491 20.95 14.21 13.12
CA HIS A 491 21.66 15.43 13.53
C HIS A 491 21.87 15.53 15.05
N GLY A 492 22.26 14.42 15.67
CA GLY A 492 22.55 14.30 17.10
C GLY A 492 23.84 14.98 17.54
N PRO A 493 24.19 14.84 18.83
CA PRO A 493 25.44 15.37 19.35
C PRO A 493 26.61 14.49 18.90
N VAL A 494 27.66 15.15 18.41
CA VAL A 494 28.88 14.48 17.94
C VAL A 494 29.90 14.40 19.08
N VAL A 495 30.13 13.20 19.60
CA VAL A 495 31.10 12.91 20.67
C VAL A 495 32.23 12.07 20.08
N ASP A 496 33.48 12.47 20.31
CA ASP A 496 34.67 11.81 19.74
C ASP A 496 34.62 11.62 18.21
N GLY A 497 33.98 12.58 17.52
CA GLY A 497 33.85 12.58 16.05
C GLY A 497 32.72 11.73 15.50
N ILE A 498 31.85 11.16 16.35
CA ILE A 498 30.74 10.27 15.96
C ILE A 498 29.42 10.82 16.51
N ASP A 499 28.39 10.89 15.65
CA ASP A 499 27.01 11.13 16.08
C ASP A 499 26.49 9.91 16.86
N ILE A 500 26.11 10.11 18.12
CA ILE A 500 25.75 9.01 19.03
C ILE A 500 24.47 8.28 18.62
N PHE A 501 23.52 8.97 17.96
CA PHE A 501 22.26 8.36 17.52
C PHE A 501 22.50 7.58 16.22
N GLU A 502 23.32 8.11 15.31
CA GLU A 502 23.75 7.35 14.13
C GLU A 502 24.48 6.06 14.54
N GLN A 503 25.38 6.14 15.52
CA GLN A 503 26.12 4.98 16.01
C GLN A 503 25.21 3.93 16.66
N GLN A 504 24.28 4.36 17.53
CA GLN A 504 23.33 3.44 18.16
C GLN A 504 22.51 2.68 17.10
N MET A 505 22.02 3.38 16.08
CA MET A 505 21.19 2.76 15.04
C MET A 505 22.01 1.79 14.19
N ARG A 506 23.25 2.17 13.82
CA ARG A 506 24.19 1.25 13.13
C ARG A 506 24.42 -0.02 13.94
N ASP A 507 24.68 0.11 15.24
CA ASP A 507 24.93 -1.05 16.11
C ASP A 507 23.69 -1.92 16.29
N ALA A 508 22.50 -1.32 16.36
CA ALA A 508 21.25 -2.05 16.46
C ALA A 508 20.95 -2.86 15.18
N PHE A 509 21.07 -2.24 14.00
CA PHE A 509 20.78 -2.88 12.72
C PHE A 509 21.87 -3.88 12.29
N ALA A 510 23.12 -3.66 12.68
CA ALA A 510 24.22 -4.59 12.39
C ALA A 510 23.97 -5.98 13.01
N LYS A 511 23.26 -6.06 14.15
CA LYS A 511 22.88 -7.34 14.80
C LYS A 511 21.99 -8.22 13.93
N VAL A 512 21.22 -7.61 13.02
CA VAL A 512 20.34 -8.30 12.07
C VAL A 512 20.89 -8.27 10.64
N GLY A 513 22.16 -7.89 10.46
CA GLY A 513 22.83 -7.90 9.16
C GLY A 513 22.42 -6.78 8.21
N ILE A 514 21.79 -5.71 8.72
CA ILE A 514 21.35 -4.57 7.90
C ILE A 514 22.31 -3.39 8.07
N THR A 515 22.69 -2.78 6.96
CA THR A 515 23.46 -1.54 6.91
C THR A 515 22.53 -0.34 6.86
N VAL A 516 22.86 0.70 7.63
CA VAL A 516 22.09 1.95 7.68
C VAL A 516 22.78 3.02 6.83
N GLU A 517 22.03 3.58 5.88
CA GLU A 517 22.39 4.77 5.11
C GLU A 517 21.57 5.94 5.61
N PHE A 518 22.23 6.99 6.10
CA PHE A 518 21.54 8.20 6.56
C PHE A 518 21.28 9.13 5.37
N ILE A 519 20.03 9.56 5.25
CA ILE A 519 19.53 10.39 4.17
C ILE A 519 19.18 11.76 4.76
N GLU A 520 19.75 12.81 4.20
CA GLU A 520 19.47 14.18 4.61
C GLU A 520 18.07 14.62 4.18
N ASP A 521 17.22 14.93 5.16
CA ASP A 521 15.82 15.30 4.94
C ASP A 521 15.37 16.51 5.79
N TRP A 522 16.29 17.21 6.47
CA TRP A 522 15.97 18.27 7.43
C TRP A 522 15.10 19.39 6.83
N ASP A 523 15.53 19.96 5.70
CA ASP A 523 15.00 21.22 5.18
C ASP A 523 13.60 21.12 4.57
N LEU A 524 13.29 20.03 3.87
CA LEU A 524 12.03 19.87 3.14
C LEU A 524 11.07 18.87 3.79
N TYR A 525 11.57 18.00 4.67
CA TYR A 525 10.77 16.95 5.28
C TYR A 525 10.69 17.16 6.78
N HIS A 526 11.78 16.99 7.54
CA HIS A 526 11.72 16.97 9.00
C HIS A 526 11.05 18.22 9.59
N ARG A 527 11.52 19.42 9.20
CA ARG A 527 10.93 20.69 9.69
C ARG A 527 9.48 20.93 9.22
N LEU A 528 9.00 20.12 8.28
CA LEU A 528 7.62 20.08 7.79
C LEU A 528 6.85 18.86 8.30
N SER A 529 7.34 18.24 9.39
CA SER A 529 6.67 17.19 10.17
C SER A 529 6.58 15.83 9.48
N GLY A 530 7.58 15.43 8.70
CA GLY A 530 7.67 14.07 8.18
C GLY A 530 9.09 13.74 7.77
N GLU A 531 9.39 12.49 7.46
CA GLU A 531 10.78 12.06 7.24
C GLU A 531 10.95 11.33 5.89
N VAL A 532 12.07 10.64 5.73
CA VAL A 532 12.42 9.83 4.55
C VAL A 532 11.27 8.95 4.06
N HIS A 533 10.60 8.20 4.94
CA HIS A 533 9.51 7.31 4.54
C HIS A 533 8.32 8.11 4.02
N CYS A 534 7.84 9.12 4.75
CA CYS A 534 6.77 10.02 4.29
C CYS A 534 7.06 10.65 2.92
N GLY A 535 8.33 10.96 2.65
CA GLY A 535 8.79 11.58 1.41
C GLY A 535 8.94 10.63 0.22
N THR A 536 8.87 9.31 0.43
CA THR A 536 9.15 8.28 -0.58
C THR A 536 8.01 7.27 -0.69
N ASN A 537 8.08 6.37 -1.67
CA ASN A 537 7.16 5.22 -1.77
C ASN A 537 7.85 4.10 -2.57
N THR A 538 7.38 2.85 -2.51
CA THR A 538 8.05 1.71 -3.15
C THR A 538 7.13 0.77 -3.91
N TYR A 539 7.48 0.46 -5.17
CA TYR A 539 7.02 -0.78 -5.78
C TYR A 539 7.91 -1.93 -5.34
N ARG A 540 7.28 -3.04 -4.98
CA ARG A 540 7.94 -4.26 -4.55
C ARG A 540 7.56 -5.43 -5.46
N THR A 541 8.45 -6.42 -5.52
CA THR A 541 8.21 -7.69 -6.24
C THR A 541 7.17 -8.50 -5.48
N VAL A 542 6.18 -9.05 -6.17
CA VAL A 542 5.28 -10.08 -5.62
C VAL A 542 5.94 -11.44 -5.80
N PRO A 543 6.31 -12.17 -4.73
CA PRO A 543 6.92 -13.48 -4.87
C PRO A 543 5.93 -14.53 -5.41
N ASP A 544 6.38 -15.45 -6.26
CA ASP A 544 5.58 -16.60 -6.73
C ASP A 544 5.08 -17.52 -5.59
N THR A 545 5.69 -17.40 -4.40
CA THR A 545 5.30 -18.12 -3.18
C THR A 545 4.12 -17.48 -2.46
N GLU A 546 3.81 -16.20 -2.72
CA GLU A 546 2.72 -15.46 -2.07
C GLU A 546 1.43 -15.55 -2.86
N LYS A 547 0.87 -16.76 -2.89
CA LYS A 547 -0.37 -17.04 -3.60
C LYS A 547 -1.55 -16.87 -2.67
N TRP A 548 -2.29 -15.79 -2.85
CA TRP A 548 -3.41 -15.47 -1.94
C TRP A 548 -4.47 -16.58 -1.90
N TRP A 549 -4.66 -17.32 -2.99
CA TRP A 549 -5.61 -18.44 -3.06
C TRP A 549 -5.17 -19.69 -2.29
N GLU A 550 -3.92 -19.75 -1.82
CA GLU A 550 -3.42 -20.82 -0.94
C GLU A 550 -3.49 -20.41 0.55
N SER A 551 -3.94 -19.18 0.87
CA SER A 551 -3.98 -18.64 2.24
C SER A 551 -5.20 -19.05 3.08
N GLY A 552 -6.10 -19.86 2.52
CA GLY A 552 -7.33 -20.31 3.20
C GLY A 552 -8.55 -19.40 3.02
N TYR A 553 -8.49 -18.46 2.07
CA TYR A 553 -9.59 -17.53 1.73
C TYR A 553 -10.34 -17.88 0.47
#